data_AF-A0A255T3X4-F1
#
_entry.id   AF-A0A255T3X4-F1
#
_cell.length_a   1.000
_cell.length_b   1.000
_cell.length_c   1.000
_cell.angle_alpha   90.00
_cell.angle_beta   90.00
_cell.angle_gamma   90.00
#
_symmetry.space_group_name_H-M   'P 1'
#
loop_
_entity.id
_entity.type
_entity.pdbx_description
1 polymer ?
#
loop_
_entity_poly.entity_id
_entity_poly.type
_entity_poly.pdbx_seq_one_letter_code
_entity_poly.pdbx_strand_id
1 'polypeptide(L)'
;MKRINNYVLNGALALLSTAGFVACSSSDDVTDAPVNPTYDGKSVKTQFAINIATPSNGKTRMSDVNTQNNGNYLGMTNVRLLTLADSPADNIELTSVIPLADPNTDITTRSSHIYSDVNIPVGTSDFLFYSTRSILGTDMDNKFKTGAIVSDMFTKNSPSYLSTKDIKFNSETILSASNTVDTYKAAFENFLNSVIAVSGWSTTNNNTLKSAYNNIISSYSNGQYAGSANEIKKLMTDLYNAVNPISSSSTASDEDKNLASAIMAAINNSSNEVYFVEDDANPGTLKYGSTVAQFYYDFPCYNGLPEGSALLTFDNSSNKFIYDATPQIGGTNKVNSYKLTYPLPIVYFDNTPAKCIDKELETSEWKTTTSDWDYSTNWTTGWYNSVKATSRSIALQNNINYGVACLETKFSCEGTTLEDNRKNVVTGSQNQTITIPSEGFQVTGILIGGQPENVNWQFINAGTNRDYVVYDKELSDIKAGRNGASSAANYTLVFDNWTSASTQEPVNVAIELVNTAADFYGVDGIVAKGQKFYLIGRLDPTSAATDIKWPTYNDTQGENTLPTSYQGRYPVKFNTKRVFVQDYTTKANFTINSLKNAYVTIPDLRATKLQLGLSVDLKWQSGLTFDVPIE
;
A
#
# COMPACT_ATOMS: atom_id res chain seq x y z
N MET A 1 6.12 69.51 0.02
CA MET A 1 7.28 68.84 -0.62
C MET A 1 8.18 68.24 0.44
N LYS A 2 8.36 66.91 0.45
CA LYS A 2 9.63 66.20 0.69
C LYS A 2 9.40 64.74 0.31
N ARG A 3 10.22 64.19 -0.59
CA ARG A 3 10.19 62.76 -0.95
C ARG A 3 10.99 62.00 0.11
N ILE A 4 10.51 60.83 0.49
CA ILE A 4 11.33 59.76 1.09
C ILE A 4 11.18 58.56 0.14
N ASN A 5 12.30 57.91 -0.15
CA ASN A 5 12.38 56.95 -1.25
C ASN A 5 11.91 55.54 -0.85
N ASN A 6 11.68 54.72 -1.88
CA ASN A 6 11.51 53.27 -1.80
C ASN A 6 12.68 52.58 -1.07
N TYR A 7 12.51 51.28 -0.76
CA TYR A 7 13.46 50.32 -0.16
C TYR A 7 13.24 49.86 1.30
N VAL A 8 11.99 49.71 1.76
CA VAL A 8 11.63 48.67 2.75
C VAL A 8 10.29 48.04 2.34
N LEU A 9 10.33 46.98 1.54
CA LEU A 9 9.12 46.30 1.05
C LEU A 9 9.40 44.81 0.82
N ASN A 10 9.75 44.10 1.90
CA ASN A 10 10.09 42.67 1.91
C ASN A 10 9.94 42.04 3.32
N GLY A 11 8.90 42.42 4.08
CA GLY A 11 8.78 42.02 5.50
C GLY A 11 7.40 42.10 6.14
N ALA A 12 6.32 42.11 5.36
CA ALA A 12 4.95 42.38 5.84
C ALA A 12 3.96 41.21 5.66
N LEU A 13 4.47 39.98 5.48
CA LEU A 13 3.65 38.76 5.29
C LEU A 13 3.53 37.87 6.54
N ALA A 14 4.07 38.29 7.69
CA ALA A 14 4.28 37.42 8.85
C ALA A 14 3.44 37.76 10.11
N LEU A 15 2.45 38.67 10.01
CA LEU A 15 1.81 39.29 11.19
C LEU A 15 0.26 39.18 11.26
N LEU A 16 -0.29 38.00 10.92
CA LEU A 16 -1.69 37.62 11.21
C LEU A 16 -1.79 36.32 12.04
N SER A 17 -0.68 35.87 12.63
CA SER A 17 -0.47 34.51 13.16
C SER A 17 -0.89 34.28 14.63
N THR A 18 -1.65 35.20 15.24
CA THR A 18 -2.00 35.13 16.68
C THR A 18 -3.47 35.43 17.02
N ALA A 19 -4.36 35.52 16.02
CA ALA A 19 -5.79 35.33 16.28
C ALA A 19 -6.05 33.83 16.46
N GLY A 20 -6.86 33.44 17.45
CA GLY A 20 -7.21 32.03 17.67
C GLY A 20 -8.06 31.51 16.50
N PHE A 21 -7.49 30.66 15.65
CA PHE A 21 -8.17 30.08 14.50
C PHE A 21 -9.24 29.06 14.95
N VAL A 22 -10.45 29.57 15.19
CA VAL A 22 -11.67 28.77 15.16
C VAL A 22 -11.87 28.28 13.73
N ALA A 23 -12.05 26.98 13.52
CA ALA A 23 -12.39 26.44 12.20
C ALA A 23 -13.74 27.01 11.74
N CYS A 24 -13.87 27.33 10.44
CA CYS A 24 -15.10 27.93 9.90
C CYS A 24 -16.29 26.99 10.16
N SER A 25 -17.34 27.51 10.81
CA SER A 25 -18.41 26.69 11.39
C SER A 25 -19.31 26.05 10.33
N SER A 26 -19.75 24.82 10.61
CA SER A 26 -20.78 24.10 9.83
C SER A 26 -22.20 24.48 10.24
N SER A 27 -22.46 25.78 10.43
CA SER A 27 -23.79 26.31 10.78
C SER A 27 -24.55 26.73 9.53
N ASP A 28 -25.72 26.10 9.33
CA ASP A 28 -26.76 26.51 8.37
C ASP A 28 -27.48 27.80 8.80
N ASP A 29 -27.32 28.23 10.07
CA ASP A 29 -27.89 29.48 10.61
C ASP A 29 -26.80 30.56 10.71
N VAL A 30 -27.02 31.69 10.03
CA VAL A 30 -26.09 32.82 9.90
C VAL A 30 -26.77 34.08 10.43
N THR A 31 -26.61 34.34 11.73
CA THR A 31 -27.40 35.35 12.45
C THR A 31 -26.98 36.81 12.21
N ASP A 32 -25.80 37.04 11.62
CA ASP A 32 -25.26 38.36 11.27
C ASP A 32 -24.66 38.34 9.85
N ALA A 33 -24.99 39.33 9.02
CA ALA A 33 -24.55 39.38 7.64
C ALA A 33 -23.04 39.74 7.52
N PRO A 34 -22.20 38.91 6.87
CA PRO A 34 -20.75 39.11 6.87
C PRO A 34 -20.29 40.35 6.08
N VAL A 35 -19.37 41.11 6.66
CA VAL A 35 -18.80 42.34 6.07
C VAL A 35 -17.95 41.99 4.85
N ASN A 36 -18.43 42.38 3.66
CA ASN A 36 -17.84 41.99 2.38
C ASN A 36 -17.68 43.16 1.40
N PRO A 37 -16.47 43.42 0.87
CA PRO A 37 -15.21 42.72 1.18
C PRO A 37 -14.74 42.97 2.62
N THR A 38 -13.73 42.22 3.06
CA THR A 38 -13.03 42.47 4.33
C THR A 38 -12.47 43.89 4.40
N TYR A 39 -12.26 44.43 5.60
CA TYR A 39 -11.82 45.82 5.81
C TYR A 39 -10.48 46.20 5.13
N ASP A 40 -9.67 45.23 4.70
CA ASP A 40 -8.45 45.45 3.92
C ASP A 40 -8.65 45.39 2.39
N GLY A 41 -9.86 45.04 1.94
CA GLY A 41 -10.26 44.92 0.54
C GLY A 41 -9.79 43.67 -0.20
N LYS A 42 -9.12 42.72 0.47
CA LYS A 42 -8.41 41.61 -0.21
C LYS A 42 -9.13 40.28 -0.22
N SER A 43 -10.17 40.11 0.59
CA SER A 43 -10.92 38.85 0.70
C SER A 43 -12.42 39.08 0.89
N VAL A 44 -13.20 38.01 0.76
CA VAL A 44 -14.60 37.93 1.14
C VAL A 44 -14.80 36.82 2.16
N LYS A 45 -15.64 37.06 3.18
CA LYS A 45 -16.16 36.05 4.11
C LYS A 45 -17.54 35.65 3.64
N THR A 46 -17.69 34.44 3.12
CA THR A 46 -18.91 34.10 2.36
C THR A 46 -19.27 32.62 2.45
N GLN A 47 -20.50 32.28 2.06
CA GLN A 47 -20.93 30.90 1.96
C GLN A 47 -20.14 30.18 0.87
N PHE A 48 -19.66 28.99 1.20
CA PHE A 48 -18.75 28.20 0.40
C PHE A 48 -19.23 26.76 0.37
N ALA A 49 -19.64 26.26 -0.80
CA ALA A 49 -20.26 24.95 -0.94
C ALA A 49 -19.40 23.96 -1.76
N ILE A 50 -19.31 22.74 -1.25
CA ILE A 50 -18.59 21.61 -1.86
C ILE A 50 -19.54 20.46 -2.15
N ASN A 51 -19.17 19.61 -3.12
CA ASN A 51 -19.97 18.44 -3.47
C ASN A 51 -19.26 17.13 -3.08
N ILE A 52 -19.83 16.43 -2.09
CA ILE A 52 -19.40 15.14 -1.55
C ILE A 52 -20.41 14.08 -2.02
N ALA A 53 -20.01 13.24 -2.98
CA ALA A 53 -20.88 12.19 -3.50
C ALA A 53 -21.24 11.17 -2.41
N THR A 54 -22.51 10.82 -2.28
CA THR A 54 -22.95 9.74 -1.39
C THR A 54 -22.54 8.38 -1.95
N PRO A 55 -21.71 7.58 -1.25
CA PRO A 55 -21.21 6.30 -1.76
C PRO A 55 -22.35 5.27 -1.86
N SER A 56 -22.29 4.36 -2.84
CA SER A 56 -23.40 3.43 -3.13
C SER A 56 -23.08 1.97 -2.82
N ASN A 57 -23.90 1.39 -1.94
CA ASN A 57 -24.05 -0.02 -1.53
C ASN A 57 -23.20 -1.10 -2.26
N GLY A 58 -22.24 -1.76 -1.58
CA GLY A 58 -21.91 -3.17 -1.95
C GLY A 58 -20.53 -3.86 -1.70
N LYS A 59 -20.23 -4.22 -0.44
CA LYS A 59 -19.49 -5.46 -0.01
C LYS A 59 -17.94 -5.54 -0.10
N THR A 60 -17.40 -6.74 0.22
CA THR A 60 -16.32 -7.03 1.20
C THR A 60 -15.35 -8.15 0.73
N ARG A 61 -14.13 -8.36 1.26
CA ARG A 61 -13.24 -7.62 2.19
C ARG A 61 -12.01 -7.14 1.37
N MET A 62 -10.82 -6.75 1.87
CA MET A 62 -10.44 -6.13 3.16
C MET A 62 -11.55 -5.18 3.60
N SER A 63 -11.78 -5.00 4.91
CA SER A 63 -13.09 -4.53 5.40
C SER A 63 -13.53 -3.26 4.67
N ASP A 64 -14.55 -3.46 3.84
CA ASP A 64 -15.39 -2.56 3.07
C ASP A 64 -15.68 -1.20 3.72
N VAL A 65 -15.76 -1.20 5.06
CA VAL A 65 -15.79 -0.01 5.91
C VAL A 65 -14.60 0.91 5.59
N ASN A 66 -13.38 0.39 5.65
CA ASN A 66 -12.14 1.14 5.56
C ASN A 66 -11.78 1.63 4.14
N THR A 67 -12.41 1.06 3.11
CA THR A 67 -12.26 1.42 1.69
C THR A 67 -13.51 2.06 1.10
N GLN A 68 -14.54 2.32 1.93
CA GLN A 68 -15.87 2.85 1.56
C GLN A 68 -16.66 2.00 0.54
N ASN A 69 -16.17 0.82 0.18
CA ASN A 69 -16.76 -0.04 -0.84
C ASN A 69 -18.08 -0.73 -0.39
N ASN A 70 -18.47 -0.59 0.89
CA ASN A 70 -19.83 -0.95 1.31
C ASN A 70 -20.90 0.09 0.97
N GLY A 71 -20.54 1.33 0.62
CA GLY A 71 -21.50 2.43 0.53
C GLY A 71 -21.66 3.24 1.82
N ASN A 72 -20.81 3.02 2.83
CA ASN A 72 -20.74 3.89 4.00
C ASN A 72 -19.66 4.96 3.79
N TYR A 73 -19.98 6.20 4.14
CA TYR A 73 -19.04 7.32 4.17
C TYR A 73 -18.23 7.27 5.48
N LEU A 74 -16.89 7.33 5.43
CA LEU A 74 -16.05 7.32 6.63
C LEU A 74 -15.95 8.68 7.33
N GLY A 75 -16.57 9.74 6.80
CA GLY A 75 -16.26 11.10 7.21
C GLY A 75 -14.91 11.59 6.63
N MET A 76 -14.79 12.90 6.48
CA MET A 76 -13.58 13.57 6.02
C MET A 76 -12.96 14.34 7.20
N THR A 77 -11.64 14.24 7.38
CA THR A 77 -10.88 15.06 8.34
C THR A 77 -9.63 15.65 7.71
N ASN A 78 -9.02 16.60 8.41
CA ASN A 78 -7.92 17.42 7.91
C ASN A 78 -8.27 18.10 6.59
N VAL A 79 -9.49 18.67 6.52
CA VAL A 79 -9.93 19.38 5.32
C VAL A 79 -9.05 20.61 5.07
N ARG A 80 -8.49 20.71 3.87
CA ARG A 80 -7.66 21.82 3.40
C ARG A 80 -8.17 22.28 2.03
N LEU A 81 -8.45 23.58 1.95
CA LEU A 81 -8.78 24.27 0.71
C LEU A 81 -7.61 25.19 0.33
N LEU A 82 -7.01 24.97 -0.82
CA LEU A 82 -5.91 25.77 -1.34
C LEU A 82 -6.42 26.63 -2.49
N THR A 83 -6.10 27.93 -2.49
CA THR A 83 -6.71 28.91 -3.39
C THR A 83 -5.69 29.43 -4.42
N LEU A 84 -6.07 29.47 -5.71
CA LEU A 84 -5.19 29.88 -6.81
C LEU A 84 -5.85 30.97 -7.66
N ALA A 85 -5.05 31.89 -8.20
CA ALA A 85 -5.50 32.98 -9.08
C ALA A 85 -5.39 32.64 -10.59
N ASP A 86 -4.80 31.48 -10.88
CA ASP A 86 -4.62 30.90 -12.21
C ASP A 86 -4.94 29.39 -12.13
N SER A 87 -5.32 28.79 -13.26
CA SER A 87 -5.69 27.37 -13.31
C SER A 87 -4.54 26.43 -12.93
N PRO A 88 -4.76 25.38 -12.11
CA PRO A 88 -3.64 24.71 -11.45
C PRO A 88 -2.76 23.89 -12.40
N ALA A 89 -1.45 24.10 -12.27
CA ALA A 89 -0.38 23.41 -12.97
C ALA A 89 0.82 23.20 -12.01
N ASP A 90 1.90 22.60 -12.49
CA ASP A 90 3.13 22.47 -11.69
C ASP A 90 3.78 23.83 -11.44
N ASN A 91 4.17 24.10 -10.18
CA ASN A 91 4.80 25.35 -9.73
C ASN A 91 3.92 26.62 -9.90
N ILE A 92 2.59 26.51 -9.77
CA ILE A 92 1.71 27.69 -9.60
C ILE A 92 1.72 28.14 -8.14
N GLU A 93 1.73 29.45 -7.89
CA GLU A 93 1.73 30.07 -6.57
C GLU A 93 0.36 29.92 -5.87
N LEU A 94 0.38 29.66 -4.55
CA LEU A 94 -0.81 29.53 -3.73
C LEU A 94 -1.13 30.86 -3.05
N THR A 95 -2.35 31.37 -3.25
CA THR A 95 -2.79 32.64 -2.65
C THR A 95 -3.19 32.48 -1.18
N SER A 96 -3.65 31.28 -0.77
CA SER A 96 -3.83 30.89 0.63
C SER A 96 -3.96 29.37 0.81
N VAL A 97 -3.75 28.90 2.04
CA VAL A 97 -4.03 27.53 2.50
C VAL A 97 -5.03 27.65 3.66
N ILE A 98 -6.26 27.19 3.47
CA ILE A 98 -7.38 27.40 4.39
C ILE A 98 -7.76 26.06 5.04
N PRO A 99 -7.65 25.92 6.37
CA PRO A 99 -8.26 24.81 7.08
C PRO A 99 -9.78 25.04 7.21
N LEU A 100 -10.56 24.03 6.84
CA LEU A 100 -12.02 24.02 7.07
C LEU A 100 -12.34 23.09 8.25
N ALA A 101 -13.55 23.21 8.78
CA ALA A 101 -14.08 22.20 9.69
C ALA A 101 -14.33 20.87 8.96
N ASP A 102 -14.40 19.78 9.71
CA ASP A 102 -14.76 18.48 9.18
C ASP A 102 -16.28 18.47 8.87
N PRO A 103 -16.70 18.07 7.65
CA PRO A 103 -18.11 18.08 7.25
C PRO A 103 -18.90 17.06 8.06
N ASN A 104 -20.17 17.40 8.37
CA ASN A 104 -21.04 16.53 9.15
C ASN A 104 -21.28 15.19 8.42
N THR A 105 -21.33 14.09 9.18
CA THR A 105 -21.37 12.71 8.63
C THR A 105 -22.69 12.35 7.97
N ASP A 106 -23.80 13.01 8.33
CA ASP A 106 -25.14 12.74 7.80
C ASP A 106 -25.41 13.46 6.46
N ILE A 107 -24.62 13.13 5.43
CA ILE A 107 -24.78 13.63 4.04
C ILE A 107 -25.93 12.88 3.34
N THR A 108 -27.07 12.71 4.01
CA THR A 108 -28.11 11.72 3.65
C THR A 108 -29.17 12.24 2.67
N THR A 109 -29.27 13.56 2.45
CA THR A 109 -30.38 14.20 1.71
C THR A 109 -29.94 15.05 0.51
N ARG A 110 -28.65 15.36 0.39
CA ARG A 110 -28.04 16.24 -0.62
C ARG A 110 -26.62 15.74 -0.89
N SER A 111 -26.11 15.89 -2.11
CA SER A 111 -24.68 15.64 -2.37
C SER A 111 -23.77 16.77 -1.88
N SER A 112 -24.29 17.88 -1.35
CA SER A 112 -23.51 19.10 -1.08
C SER A 112 -23.51 19.53 0.39
N HIS A 113 -22.33 19.94 0.87
CA HIS A 113 -22.10 20.52 2.19
C HIS A 113 -21.72 22.01 2.05
N ILE A 114 -22.24 22.84 2.94
CA ILE A 114 -22.03 24.30 2.93
C ILE A 114 -21.24 24.69 4.18
N TYR A 115 -20.21 25.50 3.98
CA TYR A 115 -19.47 26.18 5.04
C TYR A 115 -19.85 27.67 5.06
N SER A 116 -20.11 28.22 6.23
CA SER A 116 -20.31 29.66 6.43
C SER A 116 -19.00 30.36 6.81
N ASP A 117 -18.94 31.67 6.58
CA ASP A 117 -17.88 32.59 7.05
C ASP A 117 -16.43 32.36 6.53
N VAL A 118 -16.25 31.51 5.51
CA VAL A 118 -14.93 31.16 4.93
C VAL A 118 -14.31 32.37 4.22
N ASN A 119 -13.07 32.70 4.57
CA ASN A 119 -12.36 33.89 4.08
C ASN A 119 -11.52 33.61 2.82
N ILE A 120 -12.12 33.78 1.63
CA ILE A 120 -11.47 33.51 0.34
C ILE A 120 -10.83 34.79 -0.25
N PRO A 121 -9.58 34.74 -0.78
CA PRO A 121 -8.96 35.87 -1.48
C PRO A 121 -9.74 36.33 -2.72
N VAL A 122 -9.82 37.65 -2.92
CA VAL A 122 -10.32 38.25 -4.17
C VAL A 122 -9.33 37.94 -5.29
N GLY A 123 -9.85 37.50 -6.44
CA GLY A 123 -9.05 37.04 -7.58
C GLY A 123 -8.85 35.52 -7.66
N THR A 124 -9.21 34.74 -6.62
CA THR A 124 -9.19 33.27 -6.71
C THR A 124 -10.09 32.79 -7.85
N SER A 125 -9.53 32.05 -8.81
CA SER A 125 -10.23 31.43 -9.95
C SER A 125 -10.40 29.94 -9.79
N ASP A 126 -9.53 29.29 -9.03
CA ASP A 126 -9.43 27.83 -8.94
C ASP A 126 -9.04 27.40 -7.52
N PHE A 127 -9.43 26.17 -7.18
CA PHE A 127 -9.18 25.55 -5.88
C PHE A 127 -8.58 24.15 -6.03
N LEU A 128 -7.69 23.80 -5.09
CA LEU A 128 -7.32 22.42 -4.81
C LEU A 128 -7.88 22.01 -3.46
N PHE A 129 -8.61 20.89 -3.43
CA PHE A 129 -9.19 20.32 -2.22
C PHE A 129 -8.39 19.10 -1.77
N TYR A 130 -8.14 18.98 -0.46
CA TYR A 130 -7.53 17.79 0.15
C TYR A 130 -8.19 17.44 1.48
N SER A 131 -8.42 16.16 1.74
CA SER A 131 -8.70 15.64 3.08
C SER A 131 -8.36 14.13 3.17
N THR A 132 -8.43 13.55 4.36
CA THR A 132 -8.36 12.09 4.57
C THR A 132 -9.68 11.56 5.11
N ARG A 133 -9.86 10.22 5.13
CA ARG A 133 -10.81 9.58 6.04
C ARG A 133 -10.62 10.04 7.49
N SER A 134 -11.71 10.09 8.26
CA SER A 134 -11.74 10.63 9.65
C SER A 134 -10.78 10.00 10.66
N ILE A 135 -10.42 8.73 10.48
CA ILE A 135 -9.52 7.98 11.38
C ILE A 135 -8.38 7.39 10.57
N LEU A 136 -7.15 7.80 10.85
CA LEU A 136 -5.92 7.19 10.32
C LEU A 136 -5.24 6.33 11.40
N GLY A 137 -4.57 5.26 10.98
CA GLY A 137 -3.79 4.40 11.87
C GLY A 137 -2.57 5.12 12.44
N THR A 138 -2.38 5.05 13.75
CA THR A 138 -1.23 5.65 14.44
C THR A 138 -0.15 4.60 14.73
N ASP A 139 -0.55 3.42 15.21
CA ASP A 139 0.27 2.21 15.34
C ASP A 139 0.26 1.33 14.07
N MET A 140 1.16 0.34 14.05
CA MET A 140 1.37 -0.57 12.93
C MET A 140 0.10 -1.33 12.50
N ASP A 141 -0.63 -1.94 13.44
CA ASP A 141 -1.76 -2.80 13.11
C ASP A 141 -2.97 -1.99 12.63
N ASN A 142 -3.19 -0.80 13.17
CA ASN A 142 -4.21 0.11 12.67
C ASN A 142 -3.81 0.75 11.32
N LYS A 143 -2.51 0.93 11.03
CA LYS A 143 -2.03 1.36 9.71
C LYS A 143 -2.28 0.32 8.61
N PHE A 144 -2.14 -0.98 8.91
CA PHE A 144 -2.55 -2.02 7.96
C PHE A 144 -4.06 -2.00 7.69
N LYS A 145 -4.89 -1.75 8.71
CA LYS A 145 -6.37 -1.77 8.60
C LYS A 145 -6.97 -0.54 7.93
N THR A 146 -6.40 0.64 8.16
CA THR A 146 -6.95 1.93 7.70
C THR A 146 -6.17 2.57 6.55
N GLY A 147 -4.96 2.05 6.28
CA GLY A 147 -3.96 2.66 5.43
C GLY A 147 -3.16 3.79 6.12
N ALA A 148 -2.02 4.15 5.54
CA ALA A 148 -1.11 5.18 6.04
C ALA A 148 -0.52 6.03 4.91
N ILE A 149 -0.36 7.34 5.13
CA ILE A 149 0.20 8.28 4.15
C ILE A 149 0.92 9.43 4.86
N VAL A 150 2.10 9.81 4.38
CA VAL A 150 2.92 10.85 4.99
C VAL A 150 2.82 12.15 4.18
N SER A 151 2.14 13.15 4.73
CA SER A 151 2.17 14.53 4.22
C SER A 151 1.86 15.55 5.31
N ASP A 152 2.58 16.67 5.30
CA ASP A 152 2.33 17.85 6.14
C ASP A 152 0.88 18.36 6.03
N MET A 153 0.23 18.17 4.87
CA MET A 153 -1.17 18.51 4.61
C MET A 153 -2.12 17.94 5.68
N PHE A 154 -1.82 16.74 6.16
CA PHE A 154 -2.66 15.94 7.06
C PHE A 154 -2.07 15.77 8.47
N THR A 155 -0.78 16.02 8.67
CA THR A 155 -0.11 15.91 9.99
C THR A 155 0.07 17.25 10.70
N LYS A 156 -0.15 18.39 10.02
CA LYS A 156 -0.03 19.73 10.61
C LYS A 156 -1.38 20.45 10.63
N ASN A 157 -1.64 21.15 11.73
CA ASN A 157 -2.81 22.03 11.90
C ASN A 157 -2.75 23.27 10.99
N SER A 158 -1.54 23.65 10.56
CA SER A 158 -1.28 24.81 9.69
C SER A 158 -0.09 24.51 8.77
N PRO A 159 -0.27 23.68 7.74
CA PRO A 159 0.76 23.46 6.73
C PRO A 159 0.95 24.74 5.92
N SER A 160 2.21 25.05 5.57
CA SER A 160 2.56 26.20 4.74
C SER A 160 3.15 25.71 3.43
N TYR A 161 2.46 26.02 2.34
CA TYR A 161 2.88 25.74 0.97
C TYR A 161 2.88 27.06 0.21
N LEU A 162 3.94 27.35 -0.54
CA LEU A 162 4.01 28.56 -1.38
C LEU A 162 3.50 28.29 -2.79
N SER A 163 3.60 27.05 -3.26
CA SER A 163 3.25 26.67 -4.63
C SER A 163 2.92 25.18 -4.75
N THR A 164 2.24 24.79 -5.83
CA THR A 164 1.82 23.40 -6.09
C THR A 164 2.99 22.39 -6.13
N LYS A 165 4.21 22.82 -6.47
CA LYS A 165 5.42 21.95 -6.45
C LYS A 165 5.88 21.55 -5.04
N ASP A 166 5.44 22.30 -4.02
CA ASP A 166 5.84 22.08 -2.62
C ASP A 166 4.95 21.02 -1.95
N ILE A 167 3.78 20.74 -2.53
CA ILE A 167 2.84 19.71 -2.09
C ILE A 167 3.33 18.34 -2.56
N LYS A 168 3.49 17.42 -1.61
CA LYS A 168 3.79 16.01 -1.86
C LYS A 168 3.06 15.11 -0.88
N PHE A 169 2.78 13.89 -1.32
CA PHE A 169 2.27 12.81 -0.49
C PHE A 169 3.18 11.59 -0.66
N ASN A 170 3.59 10.96 0.43
CA ASN A 170 4.55 9.86 0.40
C ASN A 170 3.91 8.59 0.99
N SER A 171 4.27 7.43 0.45
CA SER A 171 3.92 6.13 1.04
C SER A 171 4.61 6.00 2.41
N GLU A 172 3.94 5.47 3.43
CA GLU A 172 4.60 5.18 4.71
C GLU A 172 5.26 3.79 4.67
N THR A 173 6.57 3.72 4.87
CA THR A 173 7.31 2.46 4.96
C THR A 173 7.00 1.74 6.27
N ILE A 174 6.94 0.41 6.23
CA ILE A 174 6.65 -0.40 7.43
C ILE A 174 7.82 -0.32 8.41
N LEU A 175 9.06 -0.49 7.91
CA LEU A 175 10.27 -0.20 8.69
C LEU A 175 10.50 1.31 8.79
N SER A 176 10.99 1.74 9.94
CA SER A 176 11.24 3.16 10.27
C SER A 176 12.31 3.27 11.35
N ALA A 177 12.68 4.49 11.75
CA ALA A 177 13.57 4.71 12.89
C ALA A 177 13.02 4.20 14.24
N SER A 178 11.73 3.87 14.34
CA SER A 178 11.08 3.27 15.52
C SER A 178 10.62 1.82 15.32
N ASN A 179 10.73 1.27 14.11
CA ASN A 179 10.43 -0.13 13.80
C ASN A 179 11.57 -0.72 12.96
N THR A 180 12.52 -1.39 13.63
CA THR A 180 13.73 -1.96 13.02
C THR A 180 13.83 -3.46 13.28
N VAL A 181 14.63 -4.13 12.44
CA VAL A 181 14.82 -5.59 12.44
C VAL A 181 16.22 -6.02 12.91
N ASP A 182 17.13 -5.06 13.11
CA ASP A 182 18.57 -5.36 13.13
C ASP A 182 19.04 -6.07 14.41
N THR A 183 18.36 -5.83 15.55
CA THR A 183 18.54 -6.64 16.77
C THR A 183 18.14 -8.09 16.57
N TYR A 184 17.07 -8.35 15.82
CA TYR A 184 16.57 -9.70 15.56
C TYR A 184 17.47 -10.43 14.57
N LYS A 185 17.94 -9.76 13.51
CA LYS A 185 19.00 -10.25 12.62
C LYS A 185 20.23 -10.69 13.41
N ALA A 186 20.75 -9.82 14.28
CA ALA A 186 21.94 -10.10 15.08
C ALA A 186 21.76 -11.29 16.05
N ALA A 187 20.59 -11.42 16.69
CA ALA A 187 20.29 -12.55 17.57
C ALA A 187 20.27 -13.90 16.81
N PHE A 188 19.61 -13.94 15.64
CA PHE A 188 19.59 -15.13 14.79
C PHE A 188 20.96 -15.43 14.16
N GLU A 189 21.74 -14.43 13.76
CA GLU A 189 23.14 -14.59 13.33
C GLU A 189 24.00 -15.20 14.44
N ASN A 190 23.93 -14.66 15.66
CA ASN A 190 24.69 -15.19 16.80
C ASN A 190 24.32 -16.65 17.09
N PHE A 191 23.01 -16.96 17.11
CA PHE A 191 22.52 -18.33 17.27
C PHE A 191 23.06 -19.26 16.17
N LEU A 192 22.79 -18.98 14.89
CA LEU A 192 23.16 -19.84 13.77
C LEU A 192 24.67 -20.02 13.66
N ASN A 193 25.44 -18.95 13.82
CA ASN A 193 26.91 -19.03 13.82
C ASN A 193 27.45 -19.83 15.00
N SER A 194 26.78 -19.84 16.16
CA SER A 194 27.16 -20.71 17.28
C SER A 194 26.92 -22.20 17.00
N VAL A 195 25.89 -22.54 16.20
CA VAL A 195 25.58 -23.92 15.80
C VAL A 195 26.58 -24.47 14.79
N ILE A 196 26.94 -23.72 13.74
CA ILE A 196 27.95 -24.19 12.76
C ILE A 196 29.40 -24.14 13.30
N ALA A 197 29.67 -23.36 14.35
CA ALA A 197 30.98 -23.28 14.99
C ALA A 197 31.30 -24.47 15.92
N VAL A 198 30.42 -25.49 16.01
CA VAL A 198 30.67 -26.69 16.81
C VAL A 198 31.93 -27.40 16.32
N SER A 199 32.91 -27.53 17.24
CA SER A 199 34.26 -27.98 16.93
C SER A 199 34.29 -29.37 16.28
N GLY A 200 35.05 -29.49 15.19
CA GLY A 200 35.19 -30.73 14.42
C GLY A 200 34.08 -31.01 13.41
N TRP A 201 32.93 -30.32 13.45
CA TRP A 201 31.79 -30.63 12.57
C TRP A 201 32.10 -30.41 11.09
N SER A 202 32.67 -29.26 10.74
CA SER A 202 33.04 -28.90 9.37
C SER A 202 34.05 -29.86 8.73
N THR A 203 34.83 -30.58 9.55
CA THR A 203 35.91 -31.49 9.17
C THR A 203 35.60 -32.98 9.40
N THR A 204 34.37 -33.34 9.81
CA THR A 204 34.05 -34.74 10.13
C THR A 204 34.08 -35.66 8.89
N ASN A 205 34.50 -36.91 9.12
CA ASN A 205 34.47 -37.99 8.13
C ASN A 205 33.17 -38.82 8.19
N ASN A 206 32.29 -38.58 9.18
CA ASN A 206 31.00 -39.25 9.24
C ASN A 206 30.08 -38.70 8.15
N ASN A 207 29.69 -39.55 7.20
CA ASN A 207 28.91 -39.16 6.03
C ASN A 207 27.62 -38.41 6.39
N THR A 208 26.88 -38.85 7.42
CA THR A 208 25.60 -38.21 7.80
C THR A 208 25.83 -36.84 8.44
N LEU A 209 26.77 -36.73 9.39
CA LEU A 209 27.12 -35.45 10.02
C LEU A 209 27.72 -34.47 9.00
N LYS A 210 28.53 -34.96 8.05
CA LYS A 210 29.11 -34.15 6.96
C LYS A 210 28.06 -33.71 5.95
N SER A 211 27.10 -34.56 5.60
CA SER A 211 25.93 -34.19 4.79
C SER A 211 25.08 -33.15 5.51
N ALA A 212 24.81 -33.30 6.81
CA ALA A 212 24.09 -32.31 7.60
C ALA A 212 24.80 -30.94 7.58
N TYR A 213 26.13 -30.92 7.79
CA TYR A 213 26.93 -29.68 7.69
C TYR A 213 26.86 -29.06 6.30
N ASN A 214 27.04 -29.86 5.24
CA ASN A 214 27.01 -29.35 3.88
C ASN A 214 25.62 -28.82 3.50
N ASN A 215 24.54 -29.49 3.93
CA ASN A 215 23.16 -29.12 3.63
C ASN A 215 22.74 -27.80 4.34
N ILE A 216 23.22 -27.55 5.56
CA ILE A 216 22.90 -26.29 6.26
C ILE A 216 23.65 -25.09 5.65
N ILE A 217 24.84 -25.27 5.08
CA ILE A 217 25.60 -24.19 4.43
C ILE A 217 25.41 -24.08 2.90
N SER A 218 24.65 -24.99 2.28
CA SER A 218 24.30 -24.93 0.86
C SER A 218 23.05 -24.06 0.63
N SER A 219 23.24 -22.86 0.08
CA SER A 219 22.15 -21.95 -0.27
C SER A 219 21.38 -22.38 -1.53
N TYR A 220 20.21 -21.78 -1.74
CA TYR A 220 19.46 -21.96 -2.98
C TYR A 220 20.24 -21.43 -4.19
N SER A 221 19.75 -21.70 -5.41
CA SER A 221 20.41 -21.35 -6.68
C SER A 221 20.64 -19.83 -6.90
N ASN A 222 20.03 -18.98 -6.08
CA ASN A 222 20.21 -17.52 -6.05
C ASN A 222 21.24 -17.03 -5.00
N GLY A 223 21.79 -17.93 -4.17
CA GLY A 223 22.77 -17.65 -3.11
C GLY A 223 22.20 -17.32 -1.73
N GLN A 224 20.87 -17.15 -1.60
CA GLN A 224 20.18 -16.75 -0.37
C GLN A 224 19.37 -17.92 0.23
N TYR A 225 18.83 -17.69 1.43
CA TYR A 225 17.85 -18.53 2.13
C TYR A 225 16.68 -17.67 2.63
N ALA A 226 15.53 -18.30 2.85
CA ALA A 226 14.50 -17.72 3.71
C ALA A 226 14.95 -17.82 5.17
N GLY A 227 15.08 -16.67 5.84
CA GLY A 227 15.64 -16.53 7.19
C GLY A 227 14.61 -16.08 8.23
N SER A 228 13.32 -16.36 8.01
CA SER A 228 12.27 -16.11 9.01
C SER A 228 12.47 -17.00 10.25
N ALA A 229 11.82 -16.63 11.34
CA ALA A 229 11.76 -17.44 12.55
C ALA A 229 11.26 -18.87 12.26
N ASN A 230 10.14 -19.00 11.54
CA ASN A 230 9.57 -20.31 11.18
C ASN A 230 10.52 -21.14 10.30
N GLU A 231 11.20 -20.50 9.36
CA GLU A 231 12.16 -21.15 8.47
C GLU A 231 13.37 -21.68 9.24
N ILE A 232 13.93 -20.86 10.14
CA ILE A 232 15.06 -21.28 10.98
C ILE A 232 14.65 -22.37 11.98
N LYS A 233 13.45 -22.29 12.55
CA LYS A 233 12.88 -23.36 13.39
C LYS A 233 12.77 -24.69 12.64
N LYS A 234 12.32 -24.65 11.37
CA LYS A 234 12.23 -25.84 10.51
C LYS A 234 13.62 -26.39 10.16
N LEU A 235 14.56 -25.53 9.76
CA LEU A 235 15.95 -25.89 9.49
C LEU A 235 16.64 -26.52 10.72
N MET A 236 16.44 -25.96 11.91
CA MET A 236 16.95 -26.54 13.17
C MET A 236 16.27 -27.86 13.52
N THR A 237 14.98 -28.02 13.24
CA THR A 237 14.24 -29.27 13.45
C THR A 237 14.80 -30.39 12.57
N ASP A 238 15.01 -30.12 11.28
CA ASP A 238 15.52 -31.12 10.35
C ASP A 238 17.00 -31.46 10.62
N LEU A 239 17.81 -30.48 11.05
CA LEU A 239 19.15 -30.72 11.57
C LEU A 239 19.13 -31.60 12.84
N TYR A 240 18.30 -31.27 13.83
CA TYR A 240 18.18 -32.02 15.08
C TYR A 240 17.78 -33.48 14.81
N ASN A 241 16.76 -33.69 13.98
CA ASN A 241 16.30 -35.02 13.57
C ASN A 241 17.37 -35.81 12.78
N ALA A 242 18.26 -35.15 12.05
CA ALA A 242 19.37 -35.80 11.35
C ALA A 242 20.52 -36.25 12.28
N VAL A 243 20.77 -35.52 13.38
CA VAL A 243 21.89 -35.82 14.30
C VAL A 243 21.49 -36.61 15.55
N ASN A 244 20.26 -36.45 16.05
CA ASN A 244 19.77 -37.12 17.26
C ASN A 244 19.96 -38.66 17.21
N PRO A 245 19.61 -39.39 16.12
CA PRO A 245 19.83 -40.84 16.04
C PRO A 245 21.30 -41.28 16.14
N ILE A 246 22.26 -40.39 15.88
CA ILE A 246 23.70 -40.67 15.99
C ILE A 246 24.15 -40.55 17.45
N SER A 247 23.64 -39.55 18.18
CA SER A 247 24.00 -39.28 19.59
C SER A 247 23.75 -40.48 20.52
N SER A 248 22.69 -41.24 20.26
CA SER A 248 22.27 -42.41 21.03
C SER A 248 22.58 -43.75 20.36
N SER A 249 23.25 -43.76 19.21
CA SER A 249 23.49 -44.98 18.44
C SER A 249 24.50 -45.91 19.14
N SER A 250 24.12 -47.19 19.32
CA SER A 250 25.02 -48.22 19.84
C SER A 250 26.15 -48.62 18.88
N THR A 251 26.12 -48.16 17.62
CA THR A 251 27.12 -48.48 16.58
C THR A 251 27.95 -47.27 16.13
N ALA A 252 27.62 -46.05 16.57
CA ALA A 252 28.43 -44.86 16.31
C ALA A 252 29.72 -44.86 17.17
N SER A 253 30.76 -44.19 16.68
CA SER A 253 31.95 -43.90 17.48
C SER A 253 31.60 -42.91 18.60
N ASP A 254 32.38 -42.90 19.68
CA ASP A 254 32.16 -41.93 20.77
C ASP A 254 32.49 -40.50 20.31
N GLU A 255 33.37 -40.34 19.32
CA GLU A 255 33.63 -39.07 18.63
C GLU A 255 32.37 -38.56 17.91
N ASP A 256 31.69 -39.41 17.14
CA ASP A 256 30.44 -39.05 16.43
C ASP A 256 29.27 -38.78 17.39
N LYS A 257 29.15 -39.57 18.48
CA LYS A 257 28.14 -39.33 19.53
C LYS A 257 28.35 -37.99 20.21
N ASN A 258 29.59 -37.68 20.59
CA ASN A 258 29.94 -36.43 21.24
C ASN A 258 29.72 -35.24 20.30
N LEU A 259 30.07 -35.38 19.02
CA LEU A 259 29.83 -34.36 17.99
C LEU A 259 28.32 -34.11 17.77
N ALA A 260 27.53 -35.17 17.58
CA ALA A 260 26.07 -35.06 17.46
C ALA A 260 25.44 -34.41 18.71
N SER A 261 25.90 -34.80 19.90
CA SER A 261 25.45 -34.21 21.17
C SER A 261 25.82 -32.73 21.31
N ALA A 262 27.01 -32.33 20.85
CA ALA A 262 27.44 -30.93 20.84
C ALA A 262 26.62 -30.06 19.88
N ILE A 263 26.22 -30.59 18.71
CA ILE A 263 25.31 -29.91 17.78
C ILE A 263 23.94 -29.67 18.44
N MET A 264 23.35 -30.71 19.06
CA MET A 264 22.09 -30.56 19.79
C MET A 264 22.19 -29.60 20.97
N ALA A 265 23.32 -29.59 21.69
CA ALA A 265 23.57 -28.67 22.79
C ALA A 265 23.71 -27.21 22.32
N ALA A 266 24.25 -26.96 21.13
CA ALA A 266 24.29 -25.62 20.53
C ALA A 266 22.89 -25.13 20.12
N ILE A 267 22.05 -26.00 19.55
CA ILE A 267 20.64 -25.72 19.22
C ILE A 267 19.85 -25.36 20.49
N ASN A 268 20.12 -26.05 21.60
CA ASN A 268 19.49 -25.85 22.91
C ASN A 268 20.32 -24.95 23.86
N ASN A 269 21.15 -24.05 23.34
CA ASN A 269 21.95 -23.16 24.18
C ASN A 269 21.12 -21.96 24.68
N SER A 270 20.49 -22.08 25.85
CA SER A 270 19.71 -21.02 26.49
C SER A 270 20.52 -19.79 26.94
N SER A 271 21.82 -19.72 26.63
CA SER A 271 22.64 -18.51 26.74
C SER A 271 22.45 -17.57 25.55
N ASN A 272 21.92 -18.08 24.43
CA ASN A 272 21.56 -17.29 23.24
C ASN A 272 20.16 -16.70 23.42
N GLU A 273 19.92 -15.51 22.85
CA GLU A 273 18.59 -14.86 22.85
C GLU A 273 17.54 -15.67 22.06
N VAL A 274 18.00 -16.46 21.10
CA VAL A 274 17.21 -17.45 20.35
C VAL A 274 17.84 -18.82 20.57
N TYR A 275 17.03 -19.80 20.96
CA TYR A 275 17.39 -21.21 21.05
C TYR A 275 16.13 -22.08 20.98
N PHE A 276 16.32 -23.38 20.71
CA PHE A 276 15.24 -24.33 20.48
C PHE A 276 15.32 -25.54 21.42
N VAL A 277 14.15 -26.04 21.81
CA VAL A 277 13.99 -27.25 22.63
C VAL A 277 13.11 -28.25 21.88
N GLU A 278 13.26 -29.54 22.15
CA GLU A 278 12.34 -30.56 21.63
C GLU A 278 10.91 -30.30 22.13
N ASP A 279 9.91 -30.51 21.27
CA ASP A 279 8.52 -30.41 21.68
C ASP A 279 7.95 -31.75 22.17
N ASP A 280 7.86 -31.89 23.49
CA ASP A 280 7.22 -33.04 24.17
C ASP A 280 5.78 -33.31 23.68
N ALA A 281 5.07 -32.29 23.18
CA ALA A 281 3.72 -32.42 22.64
C ALA A 281 3.69 -32.92 21.18
N ASN A 282 4.80 -32.75 20.44
CA ASN A 282 4.94 -33.10 19.02
C ASN A 282 6.32 -33.73 18.77
N PRO A 283 6.56 -34.99 19.19
CA PRO A 283 7.88 -35.63 19.12
C PRO A 283 8.50 -35.61 17.71
N GLY A 284 9.80 -35.31 17.63
CA GLY A 284 10.49 -35.07 16.36
C GLY A 284 10.26 -33.67 15.78
N THR A 285 9.78 -32.71 16.58
CA THR A 285 9.74 -31.28 16.22
C THR A 285 10.38 -30.42 17.30
N LEU A 286 10.83 -29.21 16.94
CA LEU A 286 11.33 -28.23 17.91
C LEU A 286 10.36 -27.07 18.12
N LYS A 287 10.31 -26.59 19.37
CA LYS A 287 9.69 -25.33 19.78
C LYS A 287 10.76 -24.35 20.26
N TYR A 288 10.40 -23.07 20.31
CA TYR A 288 11.27 -22.07 20.93
C TYR A 288 11.42 -22.31 22.43
N GLY A 289 12.59 -21.99 22.97
CA GLY A 289 12.84 -22.04 24.40
C GLY A 289 11.89 -21.11 25.18
N SER A 290 11.51 -21.51 26.40
CA SER A 290 10.48 -20.82 27.19
C SER A 290 10.84 -19.39 27.65
N THR A 291 12.10 -18.97 27.51
CA THR A 291 12.54 -17.59 27.76
C THR A 291 12.72 -16.76 26.48
N VAL A 292 12.54 -17.34 25.29
CA VAL A 292 12.62 -16.62 24.01
C VAL A 292 11.39 -15.72 23.87
N ALA A 293 11.61 -14.42 23.72
CA ALA A 293 10.55 -13.43 23.60
C ALA A 293 9.79 -13.54 22.27
N GLN A 294 8.50 -13.17 22.27
CA GLN A 294 7.61 -13.30 21.11
C GLN A 294 8.16 -12.67 19.83
N PHE A 295 8.76 -11.48 19.92
CA PHE A 295 9.32 -10.78 18.76
C PHE A 295 10.47 -11.53 18.06
N TYR A 296 11.12 -12.51 18.71
CA TYR A 296 12.07 -13.40 18.04
C TYR A 296 11.38 -14.54 17.31
N TYR A 297 10.33 -15.16 17.88
CA TYR A 297 9.65 -16.29 17.22
C TYR A 297 8.60 -15.89 16.18
N ASP A 298 8.13 -14.64 16.23
CA ASP A 298 7.28 -14.01 15.20
C ASP A 298 8.11 -13.21 14.17
N PHE A 299 9.44 -13.27 14.17
CA PHE A 299 10.30 -12.51 13.24
C PHE A 299 10.17 -13.02 11.79
N PRO A 300 10.00 -12.15 10.77
CA PRO A 300 9.92 -10.69 10.80
C PRO A 300 8.48 -10.14 10.86
N CYS A 301 7.46 -10.99 10.98
CA CYS A 301 6.04 -10.60 11.06
C CYS A 301 5.71 -9.73 12.27
N TYR A 302 6.45 -9.82 13.37
CA TYR A 302 6.34 -8.91 14.52
C TYR A 302 6.61 -7.44 14.13
N ASN A 303 7.50 -7.20 13.17
CA ASN A 303 7.75 -5.87 12.60
C ASN A 303 6.72 -5.46 11.53
N GLY A 304 5.70 -6.29 11.27
CA GLY A 304 4.71 -6.08 10.22
C GLY A 304 5.16 -6.53 8.83
N LEU A 305 6.29 -7.24 8.70
CA LEU A 305 6.78 -7.70 7.39
C LEU A 305 6.25 -9.10 7.02
N PRO A 306 6.15 -9.44 5.73
CA PRO A 306 5.88 -10.82 5.29
C PRO A 306 7.07 -11.74 5.61
N GLU A 307 6.84 -13.04 5.82
CA GLU A 307 7.87 -13.96 6.34
C GLU A 307 9.11 -14.04 5.43
N GLY A 308 8.88 -14.16 4.12
CA GLY A 308 9.94 -14.20 3.09
C GLY A 308 10.74 -12.90 2.91
N SER A 309 10.51 -11.87 3.73
CA SER A 309 11.32 -10.63 3.74
C SER A 309 12.64 -10.76 4.50
N ALA A 310 12.72 -11.72 5.42
CA ALA A 310 13.95 -12.05 6.13
C ALA A 310 14.84 -12.89 5.20
N LEU A 311 15.87 -12.28 4.63
CA LEU A 311 16.86 -12.96 3.79
C LEU A 311 18.17 -13.18 4.53
N LEU A 312 18.55 -14.45 4.59
CA LEU A 312 19.82 -14.89 5.13
C LEU A 312 20.75 -15.33 3.99
N THR A 313 22.04 -15.14 4.16
CA THR A 313 23.09 -15.59 3.24
C THR A 313 24.17 -16.33 4.05
N PHE A 314 24.76 -17.39 3.49
CA PHE A 314 25.99 -17.98 4.04
C PHE A 314 27.19 -17.44 3.27
N ASP A 315 27.95 -16.55 3.90
CA ASP A 315 29.19 -16.04 3.33
C ASP A 315 30.31 -17.06 3.49
N ASN A 316 30.66 -17.71 2.38
CA ASN A 316 31.77 -18.65 2.27
C ASN A 316 33.15 -18.00 2.55
N SER A 317 33.26 -16.67 2.50
CA SER A 317 34.51 -15.93 2.75
C SER A 317 34.83 -15.88 4.25
N SER A 318 33.84 -15.54 5.08
CA SER A 318 33.96 -15.50 6.55
C SER A 318 33.49 -16.79 7.25
N ASN A 319 32.87 -17.72 6.49
CA ASN A 319 32.22 -18.95 6.98
C ASN A 319 31.11 -18.64 8.01
N LYS A 320 30.23 -17.70 7.67
CA LYS A 320 29.15 -17.23 8.56
C LYS A 320 27.81 -17.07 7.86
N PHE A 321 26.75 -17.27 8.65
CA PHE A 321 25.44 -16.74 8.34
C PHE A 321 25.39 -15.24 8.64
N ILE A 322 24.83 -14.47 7.70
CA ILE A 322 24.68 -13.02 7.74
C ILE A 322 23.33 -12.69 7.08
N TYR A 323 22.51 -11.83 7.68
CA TYR A 323 21.34 -11.26 7.00
C TYR A 323 21.77 -10.14 6.06
N ASP A 324 21.10 -10.06 4.92
CA ASP A 324 21.31 -8.94 4.01
C ASP A 324 20.94 -7.62 4.71
N ALA A 325 21.88 -6.66 4.76
CA ALA A 325 21.67 -5.37 5.42
C ALA A 325 20.50 -4.60 4.79
N THR A 326 20.48 -4.54 3.46
CA THR A 326 19.32 -4.14 2.65
C THR A 326 18.81 -5.38 1.92
N PRO A 327 17.93 -6.20 2.51
CA PRO A 327 17.55 -7.49 1.94
C PRO A 327 16.84 -7.25 0.62
N GLN A 328 17.45 -7.83 -0.40
CA GLN A 328 17.11 -7.68 -1.80
C GLN A 328 16.55 -9.05 -2.22
N ILE A 329 15.22 -9.12 -2.33
CA ILE A 329 14.41 -10.35 -2.28
C ILE A 329 13.87 -10.71 -3.68
N GLY A 330 14.19 -11.91 -4.17
CA GLY A 330 13.80 -12.39 -5.50
C GLY A 330 14.98 -12.55 -6.48
N GLY A 331 14.67 -12.64 -7.77
CA GLY A 331 15.61 -12.96 -8.86
C GLY A 331 16.52 -11.80 -9.29
N THR A 332 16.55 -11.47 -10.58
CA THR A 332 17.49 -10.45 -11.10
C THR A 332 17.17 -9.03 -10.62
N ASN A 333 15.91 -8.69 -10.30
CA ASN A 333 15.51 -7.35 -9.86
C ASN A 333 14.82 -7.34 -8.49
N LYS A 334 15.35 -8.13 -7.56
CA LYS A 334 15.18 -8.06 -6.09
C LYS A 334 14.41 -6.85 -5.49
N VAL A 335 13.39 -7.11 -4.69
CA VAL A 335 12.59 -6.17 -3.86
C VAL A 335 13.38 -5.76 -2.60
N ASN A 336 13.29 -4.52 -2.11
CA ASN A 336 13.92 -4.12 -0.83
C ASN A 336 12.90 -4.17 0.33
N SER A 337 13.18 -4.87 1.45
CA SER A 337 12.25 -4.89 2.59
C SER A 337 11.99 -3.50 3.20
N TYR A 338 12.99 -2.61 3.18
CA TYR A 338 12.85 -1.21 3.65
C TYR A 338 12.02 -0.33 2.68
N LYS A 339 11.62 -0.87 1.51
CA LYS A 339 10.67 -0.24 0.57
C LYS A 339 9.29 -0.92 0.57
N LEU A 340 9.03 -1.83 1.52
CA LEU A 340 7.68 -2.32 1.79
C LEU A 340 6.90 -1.23 2.57
N THR A 341 5.70 -0.91 2.09
CA THR A 341 4.85 0.15 2.65
C THR A 341 3.52 -0.42 3.13
N TYR A 342 2.87 0.28 4.06
CA TYR A 342 1.47 0.02 4.36
C TYR A 342 0.59 0.27 3.11
N PRO A 343 -0.66 -0.21 3.08
CA PRO A 343 -1.66 0.25 2.12
C PRO A 343 -1.91 1.75 2.31
N LEU A 344 -2.43 2.42 1.28
CA LEU A 344 -2.83 3.83 1.41
C LEU A 344 -4.20 3.96 2.10
N PRO A 345 -4.48 5.08 2.78
CA PRO A 345 -5.82 5.36 3.29
C PRO A 345 -6.69 5.94 2.19
N ILE A 346 -8.01 6.01 2.43
CA ILE A 346 -8.87 6.90 1.64
C ILE A 346 -8.39 8.35 1.84
N VAL A 347 -7.96 8.96 0.73
CA VAL A 347 -7.68 10.39 0.61
C VAL A 347 -8.59 10.99 -0.44
N TYR A 348 -9.09 12.18 -0.16
CA TYR A 348 -10.01 12.92 -1.01
C TYR A 348 -9.25 14.06 -1.69
N PHE A 349 -9.53 14.27 -2.97
CA PHE A 349 -8.83 15.22 -3.84
C PHE A 349 -9.80 15.85 -4.84
N ASP A 350 -9.67 17.15 -5.07
CA ASP A 350 -10.27 17.80 -6.23
C ASP A 350 -9.37 18.90 -6.81
N ASN A 351 -9.52 19.11 -8.11
CA ASN A 351 -9.01 20.29 -8.83
C ASN A 351 -10.19 20.93 -9.56
N THR A 352 -10.56 22.14 -9.15
CA THR A 352 -11.89 22.68 -9.49
C THR A 352 -11.90 24.19 -9.64
N PRO A 353 -12.51 24.72 -10.72
CA PRO A 353 -12.70 26.15 -10.89
C PRO A 353 -13.73 26.67 -9.88
N ALA A 354 -13.56 27.94 -9.52
CA ALA A 354 -14.50 28.70 -8.72
C ALA A 354 -15.75 29.04 -9.54
N LYS A 355 -16.92 28.85 -8.96
CA LYS A 355 -18.18 29.45 -9.42
C LYS A 355 -18.67 30.41 -8.36
N CYS A 356 -18.70 31.69 -8.69
CA CYS A 356 -19.02 32.78 -7.78
C CYS A 356 -20.26 33.52 -8.27
N ILE A 357 -21.09 34.02 -7.35
CA ILE A 357 -22.28 34.83 -7.66
C ILE A 357 -22.41 36.01 -6.70
N ASP A 358 -22.97 37.12 -7.18
CA ASP A 358 -23.23 38.36 -6.42
C ASP A 358 -24.55 38.28 -5.59
N LYS A 359 -24.92 37.06 -5.17
CA LYS A 359 -26.12 36.76 -4.37
C LYS A 359 -25.74 35.78 -3.26
N GLU A 360 -26.29 35.96 -2.06
CA GLU A 360 -26.28 34.93 -1.04
C GLU A 360 -27.39 33.91 -1.35
N LEU A 361 -27.07 32.62 -1.28
CA LEU A 361 -27.97 31.53 -1.66
C LEU A 361 -28.57 30.88 -0.43
N GLU A 362 -29.88 30.69 -0.45
CA GLU A 362 -30.55 29.84 0.54
C GLU A 362 -30.08 28.39 0.37
N THR A 363 -30.05 27.60 1.45
CA THR A 363 -29.63 26.18 1.39
C THR A 363 -30.34 25.41 0.25
N SER A 364 -31.61 25.69 -0.01
CA SER A 364 -32.43 25.09 -1.08
C SER A 364 -32.10 25.51 -2.52
N GLU A 365 -31.32 26.57 -2.75
CA GLU A 365 -30.95 27.05 -4.10
C GLU A 365 -29.65 26.43 -4.63
N TRP A 366 -28.83 25.86 -3.74
CA TRP A 366 -27.65 25.10 -4.10
C TRP A 366 -28.00 23.80 -4.83
N LYS A 367 -27.11 23.34 -5.71
CA LYS A 367 -27.29 22.10 -6.47
C LYS A 367 -27.31 20.88 -5.53
N THR A 368 -28.21 19.94 -5.77
CA THR A 368 -28.53 18.85 -4.82
C THR A 368 -28.07 17.45 -5.26
N THR A 369 -27.75 17.26 -6.55
CA THR A 369 -27.24 15.99 -7.12
C THR A 369 -25.89 16.19 -7.78
N THR A 370 -25.03 15.15 -7.80
CA THR A 370 -23.69 15.21 -8.44
C THR A 370 -23.76 15.65 -9.90
N SER A 371 -24.71 15.14 -10.66
CA SER A 371 -24.92 15.56 -12.06
C SER A 371 -25.23 17.06 -12.18
N ASP A 372 -25.98 17.65 -11.25
CA ASP A 372 -26.30 19.08 -11.28
C ASP A 372 -25.09 19.99 -11.00
N TRP A 373 -24.07 19.48 -10.30
CA TRP A 373 -22.77 20.14 -10.14
C TRP A 373 -21.91 19.98 -11.40
N ASP A 374 -21.85 18.78 -11.99
CA ASP A 374 -21.02 18.53 -13.18
C ASP A 374 -21.45 19.29 -14.44
N TYR A 375 -22.76 19.48 -14.65
CA TYR A 375 -23.26 20.16 -15.86
C TYR A 375 -22.81 21.63 -15.93
N SER A 376 -21.83 21.93 -16.79
CA SER A 376 -21.30 23.29 -17.01
C SER A 376 -22.37 24.33 -17.36
N THR A 377 -23.46 23.92 -18.01
CA THR A 377 -24.63 24.75 -18.32
C THR A 377 -25.37 25.25 -17.07
N ASN A 378 -25.34 24.52 -15.96
CA ASN A 378 -25.96 24.90 -14.69
C ASN A 378 -25.25 26.09 -13.99
N TRP A 379 -24.08 26.50 -14.49
CA TRP A 379 -23.20 27.55 -13.96
C TRP A 379 -23.03 28.73 -14.93
N THR A 380 -24.08 29.04 -15.69
CA THR A 380 -24.06 30.07 -16.75
C THR A 380 -24.76 31.37 -16.36
N THR A 381 -26.00 31.28 -15.84
CA THR A 381 -26.82 32.47 -15.56
C THR A 381 -26.46 33.06 -14.21
N GLY A 382 -25.89 34.27 -14.20
CA GLY A 382 -25.51 35.03 -12.98
C GLY A 382 -24.18 34.61 -12.33
N TRP A 383 -23.68 33.43 -12.65
CA TRP A 383 -22.39 32.92 -12.15
C TRP A 383 -21.20 33.45 -12.95
N TYR A 384 -20.03 33.52 -12.30
CA TYR A 384 -18.76 33.92 -12.91
C TYR A 384 -17.56 33.18 -12.29
N ASN A 385 -16.43 33.15 -12.99
CA ASN A 385 -15.34 32.19 -12.76
C ASN A 385 -14.21 32.63 -11.81
N SER A 386 -14.36 33.73 -11.06
CA SER A 386 -13.36 34.18 -10.09
C SER A 386 -13.94 35.07 -9.01
N VAL A 387 -13.39 34.99 -7.79
CA VAL A 387 -13.88 35.69 -6.60
C VAL A 387 -13.72 37.20 -6.73
N LYS A 388 -14.80 37.94 -6.48
CA LYS A 388 -14.87 39.42 -6.48
C LYS A 388 -15.21 39.92 -5.09
N ALA A 389 -14.94 41.20 -4.82
CA ALA A 389 -15.45 41.89 -3.62
C ALA A 389 -16.99 41.86 -3.49
N THR A 390 -17.70 41.67 -4.60
CA THR A 390 -19.16 41.54 -4.68
C THR A 390 -19.67 40.10 -4.49
N SER A 391 -18.80 39.08 -4.47
CA SER A 391 -19.21 37.68 -4.29
C SER A 391 -19.92 37.49 -2.95
N ARG A 392 -20.99 36.70 -2.96
CA ARG A 392 -21.83 36.37 -1.78
C ARG A 392 -22.18 34.88 -1.67
N SER A 393 -21.80 34.07 -2.66
CA SER A 393 -21.74 32.62 -2.57
C SER A 393 -20.70 32.07 -3.55
N ILE A 394 -19.96 31.04 -3.14
CA ILE A 394 -18.91 30.37 -3.92
C ILE A 394 -19.16 28.85 -3.94
N ALA A 395 -19.11 28.26 -5.12
CA ALA A 395 -19.15 26.82 -5.35
C ALA A 395 -17.80 26.32 -5.91
N LEU A 396 -17.40 25.13 -5.49
CA LEU A 396 -16.46 24.29 -6.25
C LEU A 396 -17.28 23.55 -7.31
N GLN A 397 -17.04 23.81 -8.60
CA GLN A 397 -17.86 23.22 -9.66
C GLN A 397 -17.87 21.68 -9.65
N ASN A 398 -16.74 21.05 -9.30
CA ASN A 398 -16.55 19.62 -9.48
C ASN A 398 -16.89 18.81 -8.21
N ASN A 399 -16.97 17.49 -8.39
CA ASN A 399 -17.17 16.53 -7.29
C ASN A 399 -15.80 16.12 -6.71
N ILE A 400 -15.70 15.99 -5.39
CA ILE A 400 -14.44 15.66 -4.69
C ILE A 400 -14.11 14.16 -4.80
N ASN A 401 -13.12 13.83 -5.63
CA ASN A 401 -12.72 12.48 -6.07
C ASN A 401 -11.79 11.76 -5.06
N TYR A 402 -11.55 10.45 -5.19
CA TYR A 402 -10.46 9.79 -4.44
C TYR A 402 -9.09 10.01 -5.08
N GLY A 403 -8.11 10.44 -4.28
CA GLY A 403 -6.70 10.61 -4.71
C GLY A 403 -5.90 9.29 -4.81
N VAL A 404 -6.56 8.13 -4.68
CA VAL A 404 -5.96 6.79 -4.65
C VAL A 404 -6.72 5.81 -5.56
N ALA A 405 -6.04 4.74 -5.95
CA ALA A 405 -6.58 3.62 -6.72
C ALA A 405 -6.96 2.45 -5.80
N CYS A 406 -7.92 1.63 -6.20
CA CYS A 406 -8.28 0.38 -5.53
C CYS A 406 -8.03 -0.84 -6.42
N LEU A 407 -7.51 -1.91 -5.80
CA LEU A 407 -7.38 -3.24 -6.38
C LEU A 407 -8.32 -4.22 -5.65
N GLU A 408 -9.39 -4.63 -6.32
CA GLU A 408 -10.18 -5.80 -5.93
C GLU A 408 -9.45 -7.07 -6.37
N THR A 409 -9.28 -8.03 -5.47
CA THR A 409 -8.73 -9.35 -5.82
C THR A 409 -9.62 -10.49 -5.36
N LYS A 410 -9.58 -11.61 -6.08
CA LYS A 410 -10.15 -12.89 -5.65
C LYS A 410 -9.18 -14.02 -5.95
N PHE A 411 -9.32 -15.12 -5.22
CA PHE A 411 -8.39 -16.24 -5.27
C PHE A 411 -9.15 -17.56 -5.42
N SER A 412 -8.62 -18.45 -6.25
CA SER A 412 -9.09 -19.83 -6.38
C SER A 412 -7.93 -20.75 -6.77
N CYS A 413 -8.14 -22.06 -6.72
CA CYS A 413 -7.27 -23.04 -7.35
C CYS A 413 -8.05 -23.80 -8.41
N GLU A 414 -7.43 -24.07 -9.56
CA GLU A 414 -8.10 -24.65 -10.74
C GLU A 414 -8.76 -26.01 -10.42
N GLY A 415 -8.01 -26.95 -9.84
CA GLY A 415 -8.46 -28.30 -9.53
C GLY A 415 -8.67 -28.58 -8.03
N THR A 416 -8.82 -29.86 -7.69
CA THR A 416 -8.71 -30.37 -6.31
C THR A 416 -7.27 -30.76 -5.93
N THR A 417 -6.37 -30.74 -6.90
CA THR A 417 -4.95 -31.09 -6.81
C THR A 417 -4.13 -30.18 -7.70
N LEU A 418 -2.86 -29.92 -7.33
CA LEU A 418 -1.90 -29.14 -8.12
C LEU A 418 -0.61 -29.95 -8.33
N GLU A 419 0.16 -29.66 -9.38
CA GLU A 419 1.53 -30.18 -9.54
C GLU A 419 2.57 -29.28 -8.88
N ASP A 420 3.63 -29.87 -8.34
CA ASP A 420 4.79 -29.18 -7.78
C ASP A 420 6.01 -29.16 -8.72
N ASN A 421 7.15 -28.63 -8.25
CA ASN A 421 8.41 -28.47 -8.99
C ASN A 421 9.41 -29.65 -8.84
N ARG A 422 9.04 -30.77 -8.20
CA ARG A 422 10.04 -31.74 -7.66
C ARG A 422 11.02 -32.29 -8.69
N LYS A 423 10.61 -32.44 -9.95
CA LYS A 423 11.47 -32.88 -11.06
C LYS A 423 12.68 -31.97 -11.31
N ASN A 424 12.53 -30.66 -11.04
CA ASN A 424 13.57 -29.66 -11.27
C ASN A 424 14.49 -29.50 -10.05
N VAL A 425 13.99 -29.76 -8.84
CA VAL A 425 14.77 -29.70 -7.59
C VAL A 425 15.50 -31.02 -7.30
N VAL A 426 14.90 -32.17 -7.59
CA VAL A 426 15.42 -33.49 -7.22
C VAL A 426 15.72 -34.31 -8.48
N THR A 427 17.00 -34.38 -8.84
CA THR A 427 17.52 -35.11 -10.02
C THR A 427 16.94 -36.52 -10.13
N GLY A 428 16.33 -36.83 -11.28
CA GLY A 428 15.74 -38.14 -11.57
C GLY A 428 14.33 -38.38 -11.01
N SER A 429 13.75 -37.40 -10.29
CA SER A 429 12.37 -37.47 -9.79
C SER A 429 11.33 -36.99 -10.82
N GLN A 430 10.06 -37.33 -10.56
CA GLN A 430 8.90 -36.66 -11.13
C GLN A 430 8.29 -35.68 -10.12
N ASN A 431 7.47 -34.75 -10.62
CA ASN A 431 6.63 -33.87 -9.83
C ASN A 431 5.66 -34.66 -8.94
N GLN A 432 5.27 -34.07 -7.81
CA GLN A 432 4.21 -34.58 -6.94
C GLN A 432 2.87 -33.96 -7.32
N THR A 433 1.79 -34.72 -7.09
CA THR A 433 0.41 -34.22 -7.12
C THR A 433 -0.02 -33.88 -5.70
N ILE A 434 -0.09 -32.60 -5.37
CA ILE A 434 -0.42 -32.09 -4.03
C ILE A 434 -1.94 -31.95 -3.93
N THR A 435 -2.54 -32.55 -2.90
CA THR A 435 -3.99 -32.41 -2.63
C THR A 435 -4.28 -31.10 -1.93
N ILE A 436 -5.22 -30.31 -2.48
CA ILE A 436 -5.58 -29.00 -1.92
C ILE A 436 -6.48 -29.21 -0.68
N PRO A 437 -6.30 -28.43 0.41
CA PRO A 437 -7.19 -28.47 1.57
C PRO A 437 -8.67 -28.27 1.20
N SER A 438 -9.60 -28.79 2.01
CA SER A 438 -11.04 -28.77 1.68
C SER A 438 -11.58 -27.35 1.44
N GLU A 439 -11.05 -26.39 2.20
CA GLU A 439 -11.42 -24.98 2.19
C GLU A 439 -10.53 -24.13 1.27
N GLY A 440 -9.57 -24.74 0.55
CA GLY A 440 -8.51 -24.03 -0.15
C GLY A 440 -7.30 -23.67 0.73
N PHE A 441 -6.25 -23.15 0.12
CA PHE A 441 -5.11 -22.58 0.85
C PHE A 441 -5.48 -21.22 1.45
N GLN A 442 -5.11 -20.96 2.70
CA GLN A 442 -5.29 -19.65 3.32
C GLN A 442 -4.37 -18.62 2.65
N VAL A 443 -4.92 -17.47 2.29
CA VAL A 443 -4.16 -16.29 1.83
C VAL A 443 -3.95 -15.38 3.03
N THR A 444 -2.71 -15.02 3.34
CA THR A 444 -2.35 -14.17 4.50
C THR A 444 -1.85 -12.79 4.12
N GLY A 445 -1.55 -12.54 2.84
CA GLY A 445 -1.10 -11.24 2.39
C GLY A 445 -1.06 -11.08 0.88
N ILE A 446 -0.99 -9.83 0.43
CA ILE A 446 -0.78 -9.45 -0.97
C ILE A 446 0.25 -8.33 -1.05
N LEU A 447 1.17 -8.45 -2.00
CA LEU A 447 2.27 -7.53 -2.23
C LEU A 447 2.15 -6.95 -3.64
N ILE A 448 2.01 -5.63 -3.74
CA ILE A 448 1.70 -4.94 -4.98
C ILE A 448 2.88 -4.07 -5.39
N GLY A 449 3.58 -4.48 -6.45
CA GLY A 449 4.78 -3.80 -6.93
C GLY A 449 4.52 -2.51 -7.74
N GLY A 450 5.61 -1.93 -8.24
CA GLY A 450 5.57 -0.78 -9.14
C GLY A 450 5.10 0.54 -8.50
N GLN A 451 5.12 0.64 -7.17
CA GLN A 451 4.66 1.83 -6.46
C GLN A 451 5.77 2.90 -6.40
N PRO A 452 5.41 4.19 -6.43
CA PRO A 452 6.36 5.27 -6.19
C PRO A 452 6.59 5.47 -4.69
N GLU A 453 7.70 6.09 -4.34
CA GLU A 453 7.93 6.61 -2.98
C GLU A 453 6.92 7.71 -2.61
N ASN A 454 6.68 8.61 -3.57
CA ASN A 454 5.92 9.83 -3.38
C ASN A 454 5.24 10.27 -4.68
N VAL A 455 4.24 11.13 -4.53
CA VAL A 455 3.44 11.72 -5.60
C VAL A 455 3.29 13.23 -5.41
N ASN A 456 3.03 13.96 -6.50
CA ASN A 456 2.86 15.42 -6.49
C ASN A 456 1.47 15.86 -5.98
N TRP A 457 1.14 17.14 -6.13
CA TRP A 457 -0.17 17.72 -5.84
C TRP A 457 -1.35 17.04 -6.56
N GLN A 458 -1.14 16.43 -7.73
CA GLN A 458 -2.14 15.64 -8.46
C GLN A 458 -2.22 14.17 -7.98
N PHE A 459 -1.52 13.80 -6.91
CA PHE A 459 -1.36 12.41 -6.46
C PHE A 459 -0.78 11.45 -7.54
N ILE A 460 -0.06 11.96 -8.54
CA ILE A 460 0.65 11.16 -9.56
C ILE A 460 2.18 11.29 -9.45
N ASN A 461 2.92 10.34 -10.04
CA ASN A 461 4.37 10.44 -10.20
C ASN A 461 4.76 10.16 -11.66
N ALA A 462 5.20 11.20 -12.37
CA ALA A 462 5.60 11.12 -13.78
C ALA A 462 6.87 10.28 -14.05
N GLY A 463 7.65 9.99 -13.01
CA GLY A 463 8.97 9.37 -13.09
C GLY A 463 8.97 7.83 -13.15
N THR A 464 10.17 7.27 -13.21
CA THR A 464 10.43 5.84 -13.45
C THR A 464 10.96 5.08 -12.24
N ASN A 465 11.24 5.74 -11.11
CA ASN A 465 11.63 5.06 -9.87
C ASN A 465 10.37 4.49 -9.19
N ARG A 466 10.14 3.18 -9.39
CA ARG A 466 8.96 2.44 -8.93
C ARG A 466 9.33 1.18 -8.14
N ASP A 467 10.38 1.31 -7.33
CA ASP A 467 10.94 0.25 -6.47
C ASP A 467 10.12 -0.08 -5.21
N TYR A 468 9.05 0.67 -4.90
CA TYR A 468 8.26 0.47 -3.68
C TYR A 468 7.15 -0.56 -3.90
N VAL A 469 6.75 -1.23 -2.81
CA VAL A 469 5.76 -2.31 -2.82
C VAL A 469 4.79 -2.10 -1.65
N VAL A 470 3.49 -1.98 -1.95
CA VAL A 470 2.46 -2.00 -0.90
C VAL A 470 2.28 -3.43 -0.41
N TYR A 471 2.36 -3.65 0.90
CA TYR A 471 2.01 -4.91 1.54
C TYR A 471 0.72 -4.74 2.33
N ASP A 472 -0.28 -5.57 2.02
CA ASP A 472 -1.53 -5.70 2.74
C ASP A 472 -1.57 -7.09 3.39
N LYS A 473 -1.76 -7.13 4.72
CA LYS A 473 -1.79 -8.34 5.55
C LYS A 473 -3.16 -8.65 6.13
N GLU A 474 -4.17 -7.82 5.91
CA GLU A 474 -5.47 -7.89 6.61
C GLU A 474 -6.47 -8.83 5.92
N LEU A 475 -5.95 -9.91 5.30
CA LEU A 475 -6.68 -10.88 4.48
C LEU A 475 -7.34 -11.99 5.32
N SER A 476 -7.78 -11.67 6.55
CA SER A 476 -8.48 -12.59 7.44
C SER A 476 -9.67 -13.29 6.75
N ASP A 477 -9.75 -14.60 6.98
CA ASP A 477 -10.70 -15.56 6.39
C ASP A 477 -10.70 -15.71 4.86
N ILE A 478 -9.73 -15.12 4.15
CA ILE A 478 -9.58 -15.32 2.70
C ILE A 478 -8.83 -16.64 2.43
N LYS A 479 -9.39 -17.47 1.54
CA LYS A 479 -8.81 -18.73 1.08
C LYS A 479 -8.96 -18.88 -0.43
N ALA A 480 -7.92 -19.36 -1.10
CA ALA A 480 -7.96 -19.71 -2.51
C ALA A 480 -8.73 -21.04 -2.69
N GLY A 481 -10.04 -20.95 -2.94
CA GLY A 481 -10.93 -22.11 -2.94
C GLY A 481 -10.65 -23.08 -4.09
N ARG A 482 -10.62 -24.38 -3.77
CA ARG A 482 -10.36 -25.47 -4.72
C ARG A 482 -11.45 -25.61 -5.79
N ASN A 483 -11.11 -26.21 -6.93
CA ASN A 483 -12.02 -26.53 -8.03
C ASN A 483 -12.75 -25.29 -8.57
N GLY A 484 -12.02 -24.19 -8.79
CA GLY A 484 -12.54 -22.91 -9.28
C GLY A 484 -13.43 -22.14 -8.29
N ALA A 485 -13.52 -22.56 -7.04
CA ALA A 485 -14.30 -21.85 -6.02
C ALA A 485 -13.63 -20.51 -5.67
N SER A 486 -14.24 -19.41 -6.11
CA SER A 486 -13.72 -18.06 -5.87
C SER A 486 -13.88 -17.63 -4.40
N SER A 487 -12.85 -16.99 -3.85
CA SER A 487 -12.85 -16.41 -2.51
C SER A 487 -13.83 -15.23 -2.35
N ALA A 488 -14.02 -14.77 -1.11
CA ALA A 488 -14.41 -13.38 -0.87
C ALA A 488 -13.38 -12.42 -1.49
N ALA A 489 -13.78 -11.18 -1.81
CA ALA A 489 -12.84 -10.20 -2.32
C ALA A 489 -11.77 -9.83 -1.28
N ASN A 490 -10.59 -9.42 -1.74
CA ASN A 490 -9.77 -8.42 -1.06
C ASN A 490 -9.92 -7.04 -1.76
N TYR A 491 -9.60 -5.94 -1.07
CA TYR A 491 -9.61 -4.57 -1.58
C TYR A 491 -8.40 -3.82 -1.02
N THR A 492 -7.37 -3.58 -1.84
CA THR A 492 -6.14 -2.88 -1.40
C THR A 492 -6.03 -1.52 -2.07
N LEU A 493 -5.70 -0.47 -1.31
CA LEU A 493 -5.54 0.91 -1.81
C LEU A 493 -4.07 1.24 -2.11
N VAL A 494 -3.83 1.80 -3.28
CA VAL A 494 -2.49 2.03 -3.87
C VAL A 494 -2.42 3.35 -4.64
N PHE A 495 -1.22 3.83 -4.97
CA PHE A 495 -1.08 5.04 -5.79
C PHE A 495 -1.38 4.76 -7.26
N ASP A 496 -1.71 5.82 -7.97
CA ASP A 496 -1.80 5.81 -9.42
C ASP A 496 -0.47 5.38 -10.06
N ASN A 497 -0.50 4.38 -10.97
CA ASN A 497 0.73 3.88 -11.57
C ASN A 497 1.20 4.62 -12.84
N TRP A 498 0.55 5.72 -13.26
CA TRP A 498 0.96 6.54 -14.42
C TRP A 498 2.45 6.84 -14.47
N THR A 499 3.02 6.88 -15.67
CA THR A 499 4.34 7.48 -15.92
C THR A 499 4.30 8.32 -17.20
N SER A 500 5.27 9.24 -17.33
CA SER A 500 5.47 10.03 -18.55
C SER A 500 6.02 9.24 -19.75
N ALA A 501 6.24 7.93 -19.60
CA ALA A 501 6.68 7.07 -20.70
C ALA A 501 5.56 6.90 -21.73
N SER A 502 5.94 6.65 -22.99
CA SER A 502 5.01 6.23 -24.05
C SER A 502 4.37 4.86 -23.81
N THR A 503 4.78 4.17 -22.75
CA THR A 503 4.43 2.80 -22.41
C THR A 503 4.37 2.66 -20.89
N GLN A 504 3.20 2.36 -20.33
CA GLN A 504 3.08 2.02 -18.90
C GLN A 504 3.81 0.69 -18.60
N GLU A 505 4.17 0.44 -17.34
CA GLU A 505 4.74 -0.85 -16.96
C GLU A 505 3.70 -1.77 -16.29
N PRO A 506 3.69 -3.08 -16.60
CA PRO A 506 2.89 -4.09 -15.91
C PRO A 506 3.15 -4.14 -14.41
N VAL A 507 2.14 -4.45 -13.61
CA VAL A 507 2.29 -4.62 -12.15
C VAL A 507 2.46 -6.10 -11.82
N ASN A 508 3.59 -6.45 -11.22
CA ASN A 508 3.75 -7.75 -10.57
C ASN A 508 3.09 -7.71 -9.18
N VAL A 509 2.40 -8.79 -8.83
CA VAL A 509 1.71 -8.98 -7.55
C VAL A 509 2.13 -10.32 -6.98
N ALA A 510 2.67 -10.37 -5.77
CA ALA A 510 2.84 -11.63 -5.04
C ALA A 510 1.69 -11.83 -4.07
N ILE A 511 1.26 -13.08 -3.95
CA ILE A 511 0.21 -13.53 -3.04
C ILE A 511 0.88 -14.43 -2.01
N GLU A 512 0.75 -14.08 -0.74
CA GLU A 512 1.27 -14.86 0.38
C GLU A 512 0.22 -15.88 0.83
N LEU A 513 0.57 -17.17 0.81
CA LEU A 513 -0.28 -18.28 1.23
C LEU A 513 0.39 -19.13 2.30
N VAL A 514 -0.39 -19.85 3.11
CA VAL A 514 0.12 -20.84 4.07
C VAL A 514 -0.03 -22.26 3.52
N ASN A 515 1.05 -23.03 3.47
CA ASN A 515 0.98 -24.45 3.11
C ASN A 515 0.34 -25.27 4.24
N THR A 516 -0.96 -25.48 4.16
CA THR A 516 -1.70 -26.37 5.09
C THR A 516 -1.85 -27.81 4.57
N ALA A 517 -1.30 -28.11 3.39
CA ALA A 517 -1.38 -29.41 2.72
C ALA A 517 -0.28 -30.38 3.22
N ALA A 518 0.50 -30.95 2.30
CA ALA A 518 1.71 -31.72 2.56
C ALA A 518 2.93 -30.93 2.07
N ASP A 519 4.12 -31.35 2.46
CA ASP A 519 5.39 -30.81 1.93
C ASP A 519 5.44 -30.98 0.40
N PHE A 520 5.83 -29.91 -0.29
CA PHE A 520 5.92 -29.87 -1.76
C PHE A 520 7.15 -29.08 -2.22
N TYR A 521 7.51 -29.19 -3.49
CA TYR A 521 8.67 -28.50 -4.05
C TYR A 521 8.26 -27.25 -4.86
N GLY A 522 8.87 -26.10 -4.54
CA GLY A 522 8.78 -24.85 -5.31
C GLY A 522 10.10 -24.53 -6.03
N VAL A 523 10.35 -23.25 -6.33
CA VAL A 523 11.64 -22.77 -6.88
C VAL A 523 12.74 -22.81 -5.83
N ASP A 524 12.42 -22.33 -4.62
CA ASP A 524 13.33 -22.22 -3.47
C ASP A 524 13.48 -23.57 -2.72
N GLY A 525 13.33 -24.71 -3.40
CA GLY A 525 13.41 -26.04 -2.77
C GLY A 525 12.08 -26.51 -2.18
N ILE A 526 12.08 -26.93 -0.91
CA ILE A 526 10.90 -27.50 -0.23
C ILE A 526 10.08 -26.41 0.46
N VAL A 527 8.78 -26.36 0.19
CA VAL A 527 7.77 -25.68 1.00
C VAL A 527 7.12 -26.72 1.92
N ALA A 528 7.56 -26.79 3.17
CA ALA A 528 7.03 -27.71 4.17
C ALA A 528 5.68 -27.25 4.72
N LYS A 529 4.94 -28.19 5.32
CA LYS A 529 3.65 -27.92 5.95
C LYS A 529 3.81 -26.92 7.11
N GLY A 530 2.97 -25.89 7.10
CA GLY A 530 2.97 -24.78 8.07
C GLY A 530 3.78 -23.57 7.62
N GLN A 531 4.66 -23.70 6.62
CA GLN A 531 5.42 -22.57 6.08
C GLN A 531 4.55 -21.70 5.17
N LYS A 532 4.96 -20.44 5.01
CA LYS A 532 4.38 -19.54 4.01
C LYS A 532 5.07 -19.71 2.66
N PHE A 533 4.33 -19.46 1.59
CA PHE A 533 4.86 -19.41 0.24
C PHE A 533 4.22 -18.30 -0.59
N TYR A 534 4.93 -17.88 -1.64
CA TYR A 534 4.54 -16.80 -2.53
C TYR A 534 4.35 -17.31 -3.96
N LEU A 535 3.25 -16.88 -4.60
CA LEU A 535 3.01 -17.05 -6.04
C LEU A 535 2.87 -15.68 -6.71
N ILE A 536 3.32 -15.55 -7.95
CA ILE A 536 3.32 -14.27 -8.70
C ILE A 536 2.20 -14.25 -9.74
N GLY A 537 1.39 -13.19 -9.72
CA GLY A 537 0.57 -12.78 -10.86
C GLY A 537 1.13 -11.52 -11.53
N ARG A 538 0.95 -11.39 -12.84
CA ARG A 538 1.34 -10.19 -13.62
C ARG A 538 0.10 -9.52 -14.19
N LEU A 539 -0.19 -8.31 -13.71
CA LEU A 539 -1.24 -7.44 -14.25
C LEU A 539 -0.65 -6.63 -15.41
N ASP A 540 -0.61 -7.23 -16.59
CA ASP A 540 -0.18 -6.58 -17.82
C ASP A 540 -1.39 -5.94 -18.51
N PRO A 541 -1.52 -4.60 -18.51
CA PRO A 541 -2.78 -3.99 -18.93
C PRO A 541 -3.02 -4.07 -20.44
N THR A 542 -2.05 -4.56 -21.24
CA THR A 542 -2.32 -4.94 -22.63
C THR A 542 -3.21 -6.18 -22.73
N SER A 543 -3.13 -7.12 -21.77
CA SER A 543 -3.84 -8.40 -21.77
C SER A 543 -5.12 -8.42 -20.92
N ALA A 544 -5.52 -7.29 -20.34
CA ALA A 544 -6.74 -7.19 -19.54
C ALA A 544 -8.02 -7.51 -20.36
N ALA A 545 -8.90 -8.32 -19.77
CA ALA A 545 -10.14 -8.82 -20.37
C ALA A 545 -11.22 -7.74 -20.58
N THR A 546 -11.11 -6.61 -19.87
CA THR A 546 -11.92 -5.40 -20.13
C THR A 546 -11.02 -4.20 -20.36
N ASP A 547 -11.43 -3.32 -21.26
CA ASP A 547 -10.92 -1.95 -21.30
C ASP A 547 -11.52 -1.11 -20.16
N ILE A 548 -10.84 -0.01 -19.86
CA ILE A 548 -11.20 0.94 -18.81
C ILE A 548 -12.41 1.76 -19.25
N LYS A 549 -13.44 1.85 -18.39
CA LYS A 549 -14.68 2.55 -18.72
C LYS A 549 -14.63 4.01 -18.28
N TRP A 550 -14.30 4.86 -19.24
CA TRP A 550 -14.32 6.31 -19.10
C TRP A 550 -15.76 6.86 -19.03
N PRO A 551 -16.04 7.84 -18.15
CA PRO A 551 -17.34 8.49 -18.11
C PRO A 551 -17.51 9.45 -19.31
N THR A 552 -18.70 9.44 -19.91
CA THR A 552 -19.03 10.18 -21.13
C THR A 552 -19.95 11.36 -20.81
N TYR A 553 -19.62 12.56 -21.28
CA TYR A 553 -20.37 13.79 -20.98
C TYR A 553 -20.97 14.45 -22.22
N ASN A 554 -21.98 15.28 -22.01
CA ASN A 554 -22.83 15.86 -23.05
C ASN A 554 -22.31 17.20 -23.61
N ASP A 555 -21.23 17.78 -23.07
CA ASP A 555 -20.52 18.90 -23.70
C ASP A 555 -19.56 18.38 -24.78
N THR A 556 -20.07 18.38 -26.01
CA THR A 556 -19.42 17.93 -27.24
C THR A 556 -17.96 18.42 -27.38
N GLN A 557 -17.09 17.56 -27.90
CA GLN A 557 -16.15 17.81 -29.01
C GLN A 557 -15.80 16.45 -29.66
N GLY A 558 -14.94 16.43 -30.70
CA GLY A 558 -14.70 15.25 -31.54
C GLY A 558 -13.91 14.10 -30.89
N GLU A 559 -13.78 12.99 -31.63
CA GLU A 559 -13.07 11.77 -31.21
C GLU A 559 -11.71 12.08 -30.56
N ASN A 560 -11.44 11.46 -29.41
CA ASN A 560 -10.21 11.59 -28.63
C ASN A 560 -9.92 12.98 -28.01
N THR A 561 -10.93 13.83 -27.84
CA THR A 561 -10.84 15.05 -27.01
C THR A 561 -11.50 14.86 -25.65
N LEU A 562 -10.94 15.48 -24.60
CA LEU A 562 -11.63 15.63 -23.31
C LEU A 562 -12.81 16.59 -23.47
N PRO A 563 -13.96 16.36 -22.80
CA PRO A 563 -15.01 17.36 -22.66
C PRO A 563 -14.46 18.67 -22.09
N THR A 564 -15.07 19.81 -22.44
CA THR A 564 -14.52 21.12 -22.05
C THR A 564 -14.62 21.34 -20.54
N SER A 565 -15.65 20.78 -19.90
CA SER A 565 -15.81 20.70 -18.45
C SER A 565 -14.81 19.78 -17.73
N TYR A 566 -14.03 18.99 -18.49
CA TYR A 566 -13.08 17.98 -17.98
C TYR A 566 -11.61 18.40 -18.19
N GLN A 567 -11.35 19.49 -18.93
CA GLN A 567 -10.01 19.98 -19.18
C GLN A 567 -9.38 20.55 -17.90
N GLY A 568 -8.32 19.89 -17.41
CA GLY A 568 -7.63 20.26 -16.15
C GLY A 568 -8.24 19.67 -14.88
N ARG A 569 -9.52 19.28 -14.90
CA ARG A 569 -10.27 18.72 -13.75
C ARG A 569 -9.64 17.44 -13.17
N TYR A 570 -9.13 16.55 -14.02
CA TYR A 570 -8.58 15.26 -13.57
C TYR A 570 -7.05 15.27 -13.47
N PRO A 571 -6.45 14.50 -12.52
CA PRO A 571 -5.00 14.29 -12.40
C PRO A 571 -4.37 13.45 -13.54
N VAL A 572 -4.84 13.61 -14.77
CA VAL A 572 -4.95 12.52 -15.77
C VAL A 572 -4.59 12.99 -17.18
N LYS A 573 -3.84 12.17 -17.93
CA LYS A 573 -3.39 12.41 -19.32
C LYS A 573 -4.18 11.63 -20.39
N PHE A 574 -5.51 11.73 -20.42
CA PHE A 574 -6.52 10.95 -21.20
C PHE A 574 -6.06 10.04 -22.39
N ASN A 575 -6.73 8.88 -22.59
CA ASN A 575 -6.48 7.89 -23.68
C ASN A 575 -5.18 7.06 -23.58
N THR A 576 -5.01 6.37 -22.47
CA THR A 576 -3.84 5.58 -22.02
C THR A 576 -4.54 4.42 -21.20
N LYS A 577 -4.18 3.09 -21.26
CA LYS A 577 -4.79 1.87 -20.55
C LYS A 577 -3.90 1.07 -19.50
N ARG A 578 -4.17 1.04 -18.17
CA ARG A 578 -3.32 0.52 -17.05
C ARG A 578 -4.04 -0.10 -15.84
N VAL A 579 -3.24 -0.77 -15.02
CA VAL A 579 -3.61 -1.42 -13.77
C VAL A 579 -4.18 -0.48 -12.71
N PHE A 580 -3.44 0.54 -12.24
CA PHE A 580 -3.86 1.38 -11.12
C PHE A 580 -4.10 2.80 -11.53
N VAL A 581 -5.30 3.27 -11.21
CA VAL A 581 -5.72 4.60 -11.52
C VAL A 581 -6.56 5.17 -10.39
N GLN A 582 -6.38 6.44 -10.08
CA GLN A 582 -7.21 7.16 -9.12
C GLN A 582 -8.71 6.90 -9.35
N ASP A 583 -9.43 6.78 -8.22
CA ASP A 583 -10.90 6.67 -8.16
C ASP A 583 -11.47 5.38 -8.80
N TYR A 584 -10.62 4.44 -9.26
CA TYR A 584 -11.04 3.14 -9.80
C TYR A 584 -10.95 1.96 -8.84
N THR A 585 -11.83 0.98 -9.04
CA THR A 585 -11.53 -0.41 -8.71
C THR A 585 -11.13 -1.18 -9.98
N THR A 586 -9.85 -1.56 -10.06
CA THR A 586 -9.35 -2.62 -10.94
C THR A 586 -9.59 -3.98 -10.28
N LYS A 587 -9.91 -5.01 -11.05
CA LYS A 587 -10.29 -6.35 -10.55
C LYS A 587 -9.31 -7.42 -11.05
N ALA A 588 -8.80 -8.26 -10.16
CA ALA A 588 -7.92 -9.38 -10.51
C ALA A 588 -8.40 -10.69 -9.88
N ASN A 589 -8.88 -11.62 -10.70
CA ASN A 589 -9.25 -12.98 -10.31
C ASN A 589 -8.03 -13.89 -10.51
N PHE A 590 -7.33 -14.25 -9.43
CA PHE A 590 -6.18 -15.15 -9.48
C PHE A 590 -6.62 -16.61 -9.38
N THR A 591 -6.11 -17.44 -10.29
CA THR A 591 -6.36 -18.88 -10.32
C THR A 591 -5.04 -19.62 -10.23
N ILE A 592 -4.85 -20.38 -9.14
CA ILE A 592 -3.67 -21.21 -8.93
C ILE A 592 -3.83 -22.50 -9.74
N ASN A 593 -3.05 -22.64 -10.80
CA ASN A 593 -3.02 -23.80 -11.68
C ASN A 593 -1.89 -24.78 -11.29
N SER A 594 -0.89 -24.30 -10.55
CA SER A 594 0.33 -25.05 -10.21
C SER A 594 1.00 -24.50 -8.93
N LEU A 595 1.95 -25.27 -8.36
CA LEU A 595 2.84 -24.87 -7.26
C LEU A 595 4.32 -24.81 -7.69
N LYS A 596 4.61 -25.00 -8.98
CA LYS A 596 5.96 -25.07 -9.56
C LYS A 596 6.78 -23.80 -9.31
N ASN A 597 6.18 -22.62 -9.43
CA ASN A 597 6.85 -21.35 -9.14
C ASN A 597 6.46 -20.76 -7.78
N ALA A 598 6.18 -21.62 -6.79
CA ALA A 598 6.12 -21.20 -5.39
C ALA A 598 7.51 -20.84 -4.86
N TYR A 599 7.60 -19.75 -4.11
CA TYR A 599 8.83 -19.30 -3.41
C TYR A 599 8.62 -19.29 -1.90
N VAL A 600 9.65 -19.54 -1.09
CA VAL A 600 9.61 -19.24 0.37
C VAL A 600 10.15 -17.83 0.67
N THR A 601 10.89 -17.25 -0.27
CA THR A 601 11.28 -15.83 -0.27
C THR A 601 10.28 -14.97 -1.08
N ILE A 602 10.23 -13.65 -0.86
CA ILE A 602 9.40 -12.79 -1.74
C ILE A 602 10.06 -12.73 -3.14
N PRO A 603 9.34 -13.06 -4.23
CA PRO A 603 9.89 -13.01 -5.57
C PRO A 603 9.99 -11.57 -6.15
N ASP A 604 10.47 -11.46 -7.40
CA ASP A 604 10.70 -10.19 -8.09
C ASP A 604 9.38 -9.46 -8.45
N LEU A 605 9.11 -8.35 -7.75
CA LEU A 605 7.91 -7.52 -7.95
C LEU A 605 8.16 -6.23 -8.76
N ARG A 606 9.34 -6.06 -9.37
CA ARG A 606 9.60 -4.86 -10.18
C ARG A 606 9.06 -5.00 -11.60
N ALA A 607 8.45 -3.91 -12.04
CA ALA A 607 7.74 -3.83 -13.30
C ALA A 607 8.69 -3.99 -14.50
N THR A 608 8.33 -4.83 -15.48
CA THR A 608 9.13 -5.04 -16.71
C THR A 608 8.37 -4.52 -17.94
N LYS A 609 8.66 -3.26 -18.29
CA LYS A 609 8.37 -2.49 -19.53
C LYS A 609 7.39 -3.11 -20.55
N LEU A 610 6.17 -2.53 -20.71
CA LEU A 610 5.45 -2.19 -21.98
C LEU A 610 3.88 -2.00 -21.84
N GLN A 611 3.37 -0.76 -22.01
CA GLN A 611 1.96 -0.26 -22.23
C GLN A 611 0.91 -0.38 -21.07
N LEU A 612 -0.18 0.45 -20.88
CA LEU A 612 -0.49 1.83 -21.38
C LEU A 612 -1.34 2.96 -20.60
N GLY A 613 -1.92 3.03 -19.34
CA GLY A 613 -2.64 4.22 -18.65
C GLY A 613 -4.15 4.33 -18.01
N LEU A 614 -4.49 5.37 -17.22
CA LEU A 614 -5.76 6.18 -16.88
C LEU A 614 -7.29 5.73 -17.04
N SER A 615 -8.41 6.42 -16.59
CA SER A 615 -8.91 7.16 -15.34
C SER A 615 -10.46 7.39 -15.15
N VAL A 616 -10.91 7.87 -13.95
CA VAL A 616 -12.31 8.05 -13.39
C VAL A 616 -12.26 8.88 -12.05
N ASP A 617 -13.25 9.28 -11.20
CA ASP A 617 -14.73 9.19 -10.91
C ASP A 617 -15.29 8.33 -9.69
N LEU A 618 -16.23 8.90 -8.90
CA LEU A 618 -16.42 8.67 -7.43
C LEU A 618 -17.23 7.47 -6.91
N LYS A 619 -18.07 6.86 -7.74
CA LYS A 619 -18.38 5.44 -7.50
C LYS A 619 -17.22 4.71 -8.12
N TRP A 620 -16.39 4.01 -7.34
CA TRP A 620 -15.29 3.17 -7.84
C TRP A 620 -15.66 2.52 -9.18
N GLN A 621 -15.29 3.12 -10.33
CA GLN A 621 -15.84 2.65 -11.60
C GLN A 621 -15.12 1.37 -12.04
N SER A 622 -15.49 0.84 -13.20
CA SER A 622 -14.93 -0.40 -13.74
C SER A 622 -13.58 -0.15 -14.40
N GLY A 623 -12.50 -0.46 -13.66
CA GLY A 623 -11.14 -0.43 -14.17
C GLY A 623 -10.85 -1.62 -15.09
N LEU A 624 -9.60 -2.07 -15.10
CA LEU A 624 -9.25 -3.30 -15.79
C LEU A 624 -9.77 -4.52 -15.03
N THR A 625 -10.25 -5.52 -15.77
CA THR A 625 -10.52 -6.86 -15.25
C THR A 625 -9.45 -7.81 -15.77
N PHE A 626 -8.85 -8.58 -14.86
CA PHE A 626 -7.85 -9.59 -15.17
C PHE A 626 -8.30 -10.94 -14.63
N ASP A 627 -8.22 -11.97 -15.47
CA ASP A 627 -8.27 -13.37 -15.05
C ASP A 627 -6.84 -13.90 -15.17
N VAL A 628 -6.20 -14.15 -14.03
CA VAL A 628 -4.74 -14.33 -13.93
C VAL A 628 -4.42 -15.77 -13.52
N PRO A 629 -3.99 -16.64 -14.44
CA PRO A 629 -3.40 -17.92 -14.06
C PRO A 629 -2.05 -17.67 -13.37
N ILE A 630 -1.81 -18.38 -12.27
CA ILE A 630 -0.53 -18.39 -11.54
C ILE A 630 -0.10 -19.83 -11.29
N GLU A 631 1.20 -20.11 -11.41
CA GLU A 631 1.80 -21.46 -11.47
C GLU A 631 3.02 -21.63 -10.58
#